data_AF-B5W9U2-F1
#
_entry.id   AF-B5W9U2-F1
#
_cell.length_a   1.000
_cell.length_b   1.000
_cell.length_c   1.000
_cell.angle_alpha   90.00
_cell.angle_beta   90.00
_cell.angle_gamma   90.00
#
_symmetry.space_group_name_H-M   'P 1'
#
loop_
_entity.id
_entity.type
_entity.pdbx_description
1 polymer ?
#
loop_
_entity_poly.entity_id
_entity_poly.type
_entity_poly.pdbx_seq_one_letter_code
_entity_poly.pdbx_strand_id
1 'polypeptide(L)' 'MQIGVPKEVKDQEFRVGLSPSSVRVCCEKAISFVETEAGWGRDF' A
#
# COMPACT_ATOMS: atom_id res chain seq x y z
N MET A 1 16.06 3.21 2.62
CA MET A 1 15.25 1.99 2.76
C MET A 1 14.20 1.96 1.65
N GLN A 2 13.82 0.78 1.17
CA GLN A 2 12.74 0.59 0.19
C GLN A 2 11.59 -0.18 0.85
N ILE A 3 10.35 0.25 0.61
CA ILE A 3 9.14 -0.37 1.15
C ILE A 3 8.26 -0.80 -0.01
N GLY A 4 7.84 -2.07 -0.04
CA GLY A 4 6.90 -2.59 -1.02
C GLY A 4 5.51 -2.79 -0.41
N VAL A 5 4.46 -2.40 -1.12
CA VAL A 5 3.05 -2.60 -0.76
C VAL A 5 2.37 -3.37 -1.90
N PRO A 6 2.36 -4.72 -1.85
CA PRO A 6 1.68 -5.54 -2.83
C PRO A 6 0.16 -5.56 -2.60
N LYS A 7 -0.58 -6.02 -3.61
CA LYS A 7 -2.01 -6.32 -3.47
C LYS A 7 -2.20 -7.56 -2.61
N GLU A 8 -3.16 -7.51 -1.70
CA GLU A 8 -3.56 -8.70 -0.93
C GLU A 8 -4.24 -9.71 -1.87
N VAL A 9 -3.78 -10.96 -1.83
CA VAL A 9 -4.25 -12.04 -2.72
C VAL A 9 -5.16 -13.04 -2.00
N LYS A 10 -5.33 -12.89 -0.69
CA LYS A 10 -6.16 -13.79 0.11
C LYS A 10 -7.64 -13.55 -0.23
N ASP A 11 -8.41 -14.65 -0.33
CA ASP A 11 -9.84 -14.54 -0.58
C ASP A 11 -10.53 -13.68 0.48
N GLN A 12 -11.41 -12.79 0.01
CA GLN A 12 -12.12 -11.80 0.82
C GLN A 12 -11.23 -10.90 1.69
N GLU A 13 -9.96 -10.71 1.30
CA GLU A 13 -9.09 -9.71 1.89
C GLU A 13 -9.13 -8.42 1.06
N PHE A 14 -9.63 -7.37 1.68
CA PHE A 14 -9.78 -6.06 1.06
C PHE A 14 -8.91 -5.00 1.73
N ARG A 15 -8.09 -5.36 2.72
CA ARG A 15 -7.11 -4.43 3.33
C ARG A 15 -5.93 -4.21 2.39
N VAL A 16 -5.15 -3.20 2.71
CA VAL A 16 -3.85 -2.92 2.11
C VAL A 16 -2.86 -2.56 3.23
N GLY A 17 -1.58 -2.90 3.05
CA GLY A 17 -0.57 -2.72 4.10
C GLY A 17 -0.35 -1.28 4.55
N LEU A 18 -0.53 -0.29 3.66
CA LEU A 18 -0.40 1.14 3.97
C LEU A 18 -1.51 1.95 3.29
N SER A 19 -2.04 2.95 4.01
CA SER A 19 -2.92 3.96 3.41
C SER A 19 -2.10 5.02 2.65
N PRO A 20 -2.73 5.81 1.76
CA PRO A 20 -2.06 6.94 1.10
C PRO A 20 -1.39 7.92 2.07
N SER A 21 -2.01 8.18 3.23
CA SER A 21 -1.44 9.04 4.27
C SER A 21 -0.20 8.44 4.93
N SER A 22 -0.19 7.14 5.20
CA SER A 22 1.00 6.44 5.71
C SER A 22 2.12 6.38 4.66
N VAL A 23 1.80 6.14 3.38
CA VAL A 23 2.78 6.18 2.29
C VAL A 23 3.42 7.56 2.19
N ARG A 24 2.64 8.63 2.30
CA ARG A 24 3.16 10.01 2.30
C ARG A 24 4.21 10.23 3.39
N VAL A 25 3.95 9.80 4.61
CA VAL A 25 4.90 9.94 5.74
C VAL A 25 6.12 9.04 5.54
N CYS A 26 5.94 7.81 5.05
CA CYS A 26 7.05 6.92 4.73
C CYS A 26 7.96 7.52 3.65
N CYS A 27 7.40 8.21 2.66
CA CYS A 27 8.14 8.88 1.60
C CYS A 27 9.07 10.01 2.08
N GLU A 28 8.91 10.50 3.32
CA GLU A 28 9.85 11.46 3.92
C GLU A 28 11.19 10.81 4.29
N LYS A 29 11.23 9.48 4.48
CA LYS A 29 12.41 8.74 4.98
C LYS A 29 12.78 7.51 4.16
N ALA A 30 11.93 7.05 3.25
CA ALA A 30 12.12 5.83 2.47
C ALA A 30 11.42 5.96 1.10
N ILE A 31 11.85 5.14 0.13
CA ILE A 31 11.14 5.04 -1.16
C ILE A 31 10.06 3.96 -1.04
N SER A 32 8.83 4.29 -1.37
CA SER A 32 7.69 3.36 -1.32
C SER A 32 7.25 2.96 -2.72
N PHE A 33 7.08 1.65 -2.96
CA PHE A 33 6.56 1.08 -4.19
C PHE A 33 5.20 0.43 -3.87
N VAL A 34 4.15 0.86 -4.55
CA VAL A 34 2.79 0.33 -4.39
C VAL A 34 2.40 -0.37 -5.68
N GLU A 35 1.92 -1.61 -5.57
CA GLU A 35 1.37 -2.34 -6.72
C GLU A 35 0.06 -1.68 -7.19
N THR A 36 -0.12 -1.57 -8.50
CA THR A 36 -1.35 -1.06 -9.11
C THR A 36 -2.57 -1.82 -8.58
N GLU A 37 -3.63 -1.12 -8.19
CA GLU A 37 -4.85 -1.67 -7.57
C GLU A 37 -4.71 -2.29 -6.16
N ALA A 38 -3.56 -2.21 -5.50
CA ALA A 38 -3.42 -2.72 -4.12
C ALA A 38 -4.40 -2.07 -3.13
N GLY A 39 -4.78 -0.81 -3.35
CA GLY A 39 -5.71 -0.05 -2.52
C GLY A 39 -7.18 -0.12 -2.93
N TRP A 40 -7.51 -0.74 -4.07
CA TRP A 40 -8.86 -0.67 -4.66
C TRP A 40 -9.95 -1.15 -3.70
N GLY A 41 -9.69 -2.22 -2.94
CA GLY A 41 -10.65 -2.77 -1.97
C GLY A 41 -11.00 -1.86 -0.79
N ARG A 42 -10.27 -0.76 -0.60
CA ARG A 42 -10.52 0.28 0.42
C ARG A 42 -10.88 1.65 -0.16
N ASP A 43 -11.17 1.73 -1.45
CA ASP A 43 -11.43 3.00 -2.16
C ASP A 43 -10.25 3.99 -2.05
N PHE A 44 -9.02 3.48 -2.18
CA PHE A 44 -7.77 4.26 -2.21
C PHE A 44 -7.18 4.39 -3.61
#